data_AF-A0AAU8D2Q6-F1
#
_entry.id   AF-A0AAU8D2Q6-F1
#
_cell.length_a   1.000
_cell.length_b   1.000
_cell.length_c   1.000
_cell.angle_alpha   90.00
_cell.angle_beta   90.00
_cell.angle_gamma   90.00
#
_symmetry.space_group_name_H-M   'P 1'
#
loop_
_entity.id
_entity.type
_entity.pdbx_description
1 polymer ?
#
loop_
_entity_poly.entity_id
_entity_poly.type
_entity_poly.pdbx_seq_one_letter_code
_entity_poly.pdbx_strand_id
1 'polypeptide(L)'
;MAERLIFLTGHLAKARLERLLAGLGETEFAWEIVDIGVKVAALMTEDIIKRRLKPTQGADRIILPGRYRGDLERLFEHFGVPFVRGPDEIADLPAYLGRPGGPPDLSRYDIRIFAEIVDAPMLSIDGLATRARALASAGADVIDLGCLPETPFPTLAEAVRELKAQGFSVSVDSASTDELMIGARAGADFLLSLDENTLPLAFDHGVTPVLIPSVPGDLDSLGRAIEAADRAGISFIADPVLDPIHFGFAQSLGRFIEARRRWPQVELMMGTGNLTELTDADSSGVTAILTGLCSELQIRNVLTVNVSPHTARTVEEHDLARRIMFAARSDGALPKSYDPGLLQIHDRKPYVATVEDINALAAEVRDANFRIVTAEDGIHIFNGKGHAVARDAFELFPGLGVETDGAHAFYLGAELMKAEIAWRLSKRYSQDEPLAWGVAAPAPETDRLRLAEAGHTLKAKKSKE
;
A
#
# COMPACT_ATOMS: atom_id res chain seq x y z
N MET A 1 -9.07 -5.81 42.99
CA MET A 1 -9.72 -6.50 41.87
C MET A 1 -9.14 -5.93 40.60
N ALA A 2 -8.83 -6.75 39.60
CA ALA A 2 -8.40 -6.25 38.30
C ALA A 2 -9.53 -5.43 37.69
N GLU A 3 -9.22 -4.25 37.16
CA GLU A 3 -10.20 -3.39 36.50
C GLU A 3 -10.87 -4.15 35.35
N ARG A 4 -12.19 -4.04 35.16
CA ARG A 4 -12.92 -4.67 34.05
C ARG A 4 -13.33 -3.64 33.00
N LEU A 5 -12.68 -3.71 31.85
CA LEU A 5 -12.92 -2.85 30.70
C LEU A 5 -13.85 -3.52 29.69
N ILE A 6 -14.82 -2.78 29.17
CA ILE A 6 -15.68 -3.27 28.07
C ILE A 6 -15.46 -2.43 26.84
N PHE A 7 -15.07 -3.06 25.74
CA PHE A 7 -14.86 -2.37 24.48
C PHE A 7 -16.07 -2.52 23.57
N LEU A 8 -16.67 -1.40 23.18
CA LEU A 8 -17.76 -1.37 22.22
C LEU A 8 -17.21 -1.23 20.80
N THR A 9 -17.72 -2.05 19.89
CA THR A 9 -17.30 -2.03 18.49
C THR A 9 -18.43 -2.37 17.53
N GLY A 10 -18.18 -2.17 16.24
CA GLY A 10 -19.00 -2.72 15.16
C GLY A 10 -18.45 -4.04 14.64
N HIS A 11 -19.22 -4.71 13.80
CA HIS A 11 -18.95 -6.05 13.30
C HIS A 11 -17.57 -6.19 12.64
N LEU A 12 -17.21 -5.25 11.75
CA LEU A 12 -15.93 -5.31 11.01
C LEU A 12 -14.69 -5.10 11.89
N ALA A 13 -14.82 -4.56 13.09
CA ALA A 13 -13.68 -4.27 13.96
C ALA A 13 -13.51 -5.31 15.08
N LYS A 14 -14.51 -6.20 15.30
CA LYS A 14 -14.54 -7.14 16.41
C LYS A 14 -13.34 -8.10 16.40
N ALA A 15 -13.10 -8.81 15.29
CA ALA A 15 -12.04 -9.80 15.20
C ALA A 15 -10.64 -9.19 15.38
N ARG A 16 -10.41 -7.98 14.84
CA ARG A 16 -9.15 -7.25 15.02
C ARG A 16 -8.94 -6.88 16.49
N LEU A 17 -9.98 -6.37 17.15
CA LEU A 17 -9.93 -5.99 18.54
C LEU A 17 -9.69 -7.20 19.46
N GLU A 18 -10.33 -8.34 19.17
CA GLU A 18 -10.11 -9.62 19.87
C GLU A 18 -8.65 -10.06 19.76
N ARG A 19 -8.08 -10.09 18.55
CA ARG A 19 -6.69 -10.48 18.37
C ARG A 19 -5.70 -9.50 18.99
N LEU A 20 -5.98 -8.20 18.92
CA LEU A 20 -5.13 -7.19 19.56
C LEU A 20 -5.14 -7.35 21.08
N LEU A 21 -6.31 -7.42 21.70
CA LEU A 21 -6.43 -7.58 23.15
C LEU A 21 -5.87 -8.92 23.64
N ALA A 22 -6.07 -10.00 22.88
CA ALA A 22 -5.42 -11.29 23.17
C ALA A 22 -3.90 -11.23 23.00
N GLY A 23 -3.41 -10.49 21.99
CA GLY A 23 -2.00 -10.26 21.72
C GLY A 23 -1.29 -9.38 22.76
N LEU A 24 -2.03 -8.71 23.63
CA LEU A 24 -1.45 -8.04 24.81
C LEU A 24 -0.88 -9.06 25.81
N GLY A 25 -1.30 -10.32 25.80
CA GLY A 25 -0.89 -11.31 26.81
C GLY A 25 -1.51 -11.00 28.18
N GLU A 26 -0.77 -11.23 29.28
CA GLU A 26 -1.27 -10.91 30.61
C GLU A 26 -1.47 -9.39 30.79
N THR A 27 -2.68 -8.99 31.19
CA THR A 27 -3.08 -7.60 31.43
C THR A 27 -3.44 -7.40 32.91
N GLU A 28 -3.18 -6.20 33.43
CA GLU A 28 -3.58 -5.82 34.80
C GLU A 28 -5.10 -5.59 34.93
N PHE A 29 -5.81 -5.60 33.81
CA PHE A 29 -7.26 -5.45 33.68
C PHE A 29 -7.87 -6.69 33.00
N ALA A 30 -9.11 -7.02 33.36
CA ALA A 30 -9.96 -7.93 32.60
C ALA A 30 -10.67 -7.16 31.47
N TRP A 31 -10.98 -7.82 30.38
CA TRP A 31 -11.66 -7.18 29.25
C TRP A 31 -12.75 -8.05 28.61
N GLU A 32 -13.73 -7.38 28.02
CA GLU A 32 -14.81 -7.98 27.22
C GLU A 32 -15.06 -7.11 25.98
N ILE A 33 -15.40 -7.73 24.86
CA ILE A 33 -15.75 -7.02 23.62
C ILE A 33 -17.24 -7.22 23.33
N VAL A 34 -17.95 -6.13 23.07
CA VAL A 34 -19.37 -6.14 22.69
C VAL A 34 -19.53 -5.54 21.29
N ASP A 35 -20.01 -6.36 20.35
CA ASP A 35 -20.48 -5.91 19.03
C ASP A 35 -21.89 -5.33 19.17
N ILE A 36 -22.05 -4.04 18.86
CA ILE A 36 -23.34 -3.35 18.97
C ILE A 36 -24.25 -3.59 17.74
N GLY A 37 -23.81 -4.40 16.77
CA GLY A 37 -24.57 -4.82 15.60
C GLY A 37 -24.63 -3.77 14.48
N VAL A 38 -23.63 -2.90 14.38
CA VAL A 38 -23.42 -1.99 13.24
C VAL A 38 -22.26 -2.49 12.38
N LYS A 39 -22.29 -2.27 11.07
CA LYS A 39 -21.22 -2.76 10.17
C LYS A 39 -19.86 -2.10 10.49
N VAL A 40 -19.82 -0.78 10.60
CA VAL A 40 -18.64 0.01 11.00
C VAL A 40 -18.94 0.82 12.25
N ALA A 41 -17.94 0.92 13.14
CA ALA A 41 -18.10 1.56 14.46
C ALA A 41 -18.46 3.06 14.38
N ALA A 42 -18.10 3.74 13.29
CA ALA A 42 -18.45 5.14 13.04
C ALA A 42 -19.98 5.39 12.89
N LEU A 43 -20.77 4.35 12.62
CA LEU A 43 -22.24 4.45 12.53
C LEU A 43 -22.94 4.24 13.88
N MET A 44 -22.18 4.06 14.96
CA MET A 44 -22.72 3.90 16.31
C MET A 44 -23.32 5.23 16.80
N THR A 45 -24.57 5.20 17.26
CA THR A 45 -25.26 6.34 17.85
C THR A 45 -25.68 6.03 19.30
N GLU A 46 -25.97 7.07 20.07
CA GLU A 46 -26.46 6.94 21.44
C GLU A 46 -27.68 6.01 21.54
N ASP A 47 -28.68 6.19 20.65
CA ASP A 47 -29.88 5.36 20.59
C ASP A 47 -29.58 3.89 20.28
N ILE A 48 -28.61 3.63 19.38
CA ILE A 48 -28.20 2.26 19.06
C ILE A 48 -27.56 1.60 20.27
N ILE A 49 -26.70 2.31 21.00
CA ILE A 49 -26.05 1.82 22.22
C ILE A 49 -27.11 1.53 23.27
N LYS A 50 -27.96 2.50 23.61
CA LYS A 50 -29.04 2.37 24.61
C LYS A 50 -29.96 1.17 24.33
N ARG A 51 -30.29 0.95 23.06
CA ARG A 51 -31.18 -0.15 22.66
C ARG A 51 -30.52 -1.52 22.68
N ARG A 52 -29.21 -1.62 22.40
CA ARG A 52 -28.56 -2.90 22.08
C ARG A 52 -27.51 -3.35 23.10
N LEU A 53 -26.94 -2.43 23.86
CA LEU A 53 -26.02 -2.77 24.92
C LEU A 53 -26.82 -3.32 26.10
N LYS A 54 -26.56 -4.59 26.45
CA LYS A 54 -27.15 -5.21 27.64
C LYS A 54 -26.47 -4.67 28.91
N PRO A 55 -27.14 -4.67 30.07
CA PRO A 55 -26.52 -4.24 31.33
C PRO A 55 -25.23 -5.03 31.61
N THR A 56 -24.11 -4.34 31.70
CA THR A 56 -22.80 -4.93 31.91
C THR A 56 -22.47 -4.96 33.39
N GLN A 57 -22.91 -6.02 34.08
CA GLN A 57 -22.67 -6.17 35.51
C GLN A 57 -21.16 -6.22 35.82
N GLY A 58 -20.70 -5.29 36.66
CA GLY A 58 -19.32 -5.23 37.16
C GLY A 58 -18.29 -4.68 36.17
N ALA A 59 -18.70 -3.91 35.16
CA ALA A 59 -17.77 -3.13 34.33
C ALA A 59 -17.34 -1.87 35.07
N ASP A 60 -16.02 -1.62 35.13
CA ASP A 60 -15.48 -0.38 35.71
C ASP A 60 -15.54 0.77 34.70
N ARG A 61 -15.28 0.47 33.42
CA ARG A 61 -15.36 1.45 32.31
C ARG A 61 -15.78 0.80 30.99
N ILE A 62 -16.50 1.56 30.17
CA ILE A 62 -16.87 1.19 28.81
C ILE A 62 -16.10 2.08 27.82
N ILE A 63 -15.26 1.46 26.99
CA ILE A 63 -14.42 2.12 26.00
C ILE A 63 -15.13 2.10 24.66
N LEU A 64 -15.46 3.29 24.17
CA LEU A 64 -16.03 3.54 22.85
C LEU A 64 -14.93 3.72 21.80
N PRO A 65 -15.24 3.54 20.50
CA PRO A 65 -14.36 4.00 19.43
C PRO A 65 -14.05 5.50 19.56
N GLY A 66 -12.81 5.93 19.29
CA GLY A 66 -12.41 7.34 19.45
C GLY A 66 -13.25 8.32 18.63
N ARG A 67 -13.68 7.89 17.44
CA ARG A 67 -14.52 8.66 16.52
C ARG A 67 -16.00 8.76 16.94
N TYR A 68 -16.41 8.14 18.05
CA TYR A 68 -17.79 8.27 18.55
C TYR A 68 -18.07 9.73 18.98
N ARG A 69 -19.07 10.34 18.35
CA ARG A 69 -19.44 11.75 18.56
C ARG A 69 -20.60 11.98 19.53
N GLY A 70 -21.23 10.94 20.05
CA GLY A 70 -22.35 11.09 20.97
C GLY A 70 -21.93 11.56 22.37
N ASP A 71 -22.94 11.88 23.18
CA ASP A 71 -22.80 12.37 24.55
C ASP A 71 -22.47 11.21 25.51
N LEU A 72 -21.39 11.35 26.27
CA LEU A 72 -20.93 10.33 27.22
C LEU A 72 -21.66 10.43 28.57
N GLU A 73 -22.06 11.62 28.98
CA GLU A 73 -22.77 11.85 30.24
C GLU A 73 -24.14 11.19 30.19
N ARG A 74 -24.86 11.34 29.07
CA ARG A 74 -26.15 10.67 28.87
C ARG A 74 -26.08 9.15 28.85
N LEU A 75 -24.94 8.60 28.39
CA LEU A 75 -24.71 7.15 28.46
C LEU A 75 -24.39 6.73 29.89
N PHE A 76 -23.59 7.51 30.62
CA PHE A 76 -23.33 7.30 32.04
C PHE A 76 -24.62 7.33 32.86
N GLU A 77 -25.49 8.32 32.67
CA GLU A 77 -26.79 8.43 33.37
C GLU A 77 -27.70 7.23 33.11
N HIS A 78 -27.67 6.68 31.88
CA HIS A 78 -28.52 5.55 31.51
C HIS A 78 -28.02 4.21 32.04
N PHE A 79 -26.70 3.96 31.99
CA PHE A 79 -26.11 2.66 32.32
C PHE A 79 -25.45 2.61 33.70
N GLY A 80 -25.18 3.75 34.33
CA GLY A 80 -24.51 3.85 35.64
C GLY A 80 -23.02 3.48 35.61
N VAL A 81 -22.41 3.35 34.43
CA VAL A 81 -20.99 2.97 34.24
C VAL A 81 -20.28 4.06 33.42
N PRO A 82 -19.06 4.49 33.78
CA PRO A 82 -18.32 5.49 33.01
C PRO A 82 -18.04 5.06 31.57
N PHE A 83 -18.40 5.93 30.62
CA PHE A 83 -18.02 5.79 29.21
C PHE A 83 -16.82 6.67 28.90
N VAL A 84 -15.83 6.12 28.20
CA VAL A 84 -14.65 6.86 27.73
C VAL A 84 -14.45 6.62 26.24
N ARG A 85 -13.86 7.60 25.55
CA ARG A 85 -13.42 7.42 24.17
C ARG A 85 -12.04 6.75 24.18
N GLY A 86 -11.93 5.64 23.45
CA GLY A 86 -10.67 5.02 23.09
C GLY A 86 -9.96 5.79 21.98
N PRO A 87 -8.91 5.21 21.38
CA PRO A 87 -8.25 5.82 20.23
C PRO A 87 -9.14 5.80 18.98
N ASP A 88 -8.82 6.68 18.03
CA ASP A 88 -9.51 6.75 16.74
C ASP A 88 -9.30 5.49 15.90
N GLU A 89 -8.14 4.85 16.04
CA GLU A 89 -7.77 3.62 15.33
C GLU A 89 -7.41 2.51 16.34
N ILE A 90 -7.86 1.28 16.07
CA ILE A 90 -7.57 0.12 16.93
C ILE A 90 -6.06 -0.12 17.06
N ALA A 91 -5.29 0.19 16.02
CA ALA A 91 -3.83 0.07 16.04
C ALA A 91 -3.16 0.92 17.14
N ASP A 92 -3.79 2.02 17.55
CA ASP A 92 -3.28 2.91 18.59
C ASP A 92 -3.71 2.44 19.99
N LEU A 93 -4.52 1.37 20.09
CA LEU A 93 -5.04 0.87 21.36
C LEU A 93 -3.95 0.36 22.34
N PRO A 94 -2.88 -0.32 21.91
CA PRO A 94 -1.79 -0.66 22.81
C PRO A 94 -1.21 0.59 23.47
N ALA A 95 -0.91 1.63 22.68
CA ALA A 95 -0.39 2.89 23.19
C ALA A 95 -1.37 3.59 24.14
N TYR A 96 -2.66 3.60 23.78
CA TYR A 96 -3.73 4.10 24.66
C TYR A 96 -3.80 3.36 26.00
N LEU A 97 -3.50 2.05 26.00
CA LEU A 97 -3.42 1.20 27.18
C LEU A 97 -2.02 1.19 27.83
N GLY A 98 -1.14 2.13 27.45
CA GLY A 98 0.20 2.29 28.03
C GLY A 98 1.25 1.28 27.56
N ARG A 99 1.05 0.62 26.42
CA ARG A 99 1.92 -0.42 25.86
C ARG A 99 2.50 -0.02 24.50
N PRO A 100 3.78 -0.33 24.21
CA PRO A 100 4.34 -0.12 22.88
C PRO A 100 3.67 -1.08 21.88
N GLY A 101 3.03 -0.54 20.83
CA GLY A 101 2.59 -1.33 19.68
C GLY A 101 3.77 -1.60 18.75
N GLY A 102 3.92 -2.84 18.28
CA GLY A 102 4.90 -3.18 17.25
C GLY A 102 4.43 -2.81 15.84
N PRO A 103 5.34 -2.62 14.88
CA PRO A 103 4.95 -2.45 13.48
C PRO A 103 4.21 -3.70 12.96
N PRO A 104 3.23 -3.55 12.06
CA PRO A 104 2.54 -4.69 11.45
C PRO A 104 3.51 -5.59 10.68
N ASP A 105 3.32 -6.92 10.77
CA ASP A 105 4.08 -7.88 9.98
C ASP A 105 3.57 -7.91 8.54
N LEU A 106 4.41 -7.43 7.61
CA LEU A 106 4.15 -7.39 6.17
C LEU A 106 5.07 -8.36 5.39
N SER A 107 5.70 -9.31 6.06
CA SER A 107 6.58 -10.29 5.41
C SER A 107 5.82 -11.27 4.50
N ARG A 108 4.53 -11.47 4.77
CA ARG A 108 3.68 -12.47 4.11
C ARG A 108 2.77 -11.83 3.05
N TYR A 109 2.51 -12.60 2.00
CA TYR A 109 1.58 -12.29 0.92
C TYR A 109 1.13 -13.59 0.24
N ASP A 110 0.04 -13.54 -0.54
CA ASP A 110 -0.46 -14.69 -1.28
C ASP A 110 -0.93 -14.38 -2.71
N ILE A 111 -0.56 -13.20 -3.21
CA ILE A 111 -0.73 -12.79 -4.61
C ILE A 111 0.65 -12.80 -5.27
N ARG A 112 0.79 -13.54 -6.36
CA ARG A 112 1.98 -13.55 -7.22
C ARG A 112 1.90 -12.43 -8.25
N ILE A 113 3.02 -11.74 -8.46
CA ILE A 113 3.15 -10.65 -9.43
C ILE A 113 3.91 -11.18 -10.66
N PHE A 114 3.23 -11.19 -11.79
CA PHE A 114 3.79 -11.36 -13.13
C PHE A 114 4.12 -9.96 -13.63
N ALA A 115 5.41 -9.66 -13.78
CA ALA A 115 5.86 -8.37 -14.26
C ALA A 115 6.32 -8.50 -15.72
N GLU A 116 5.59 -7.84 -16.61
CA GLU A 116 5.81 -7.94 -18.05
C GLU A 116 6.94 -7.02 -18.53
N ILE A 117 7.80 -7.59 -19.36
CA ILE A 117 8.70 -6.87 -20.26
C ILE A 117 8.02 -6.83 -21.63
N VAL A 118 7.19 -5.80 -21.86
CA VAL A 118 6.27 -5.71 -23.00
C VAL A 118 6.99 -5.67 -24.36
N ASP A 119 8.22 -5.17 -24.39
CA ASP A 119 9.05 -5.03 -25.57
C ASP A 119 10.20 -6.06 -25.61
N ALA A 120 10.00 -7.24 -25.03
CA ALA A 120 11.04 -8.25 -24.90
C ALA A 120 11.80 -8.59 -26.22
N PRO A 121 11.14 -8.68 -27.40
CA PRO A 121 11.84 -8.92 -28.67
C PRO A 121 12.84 -7.82 -29.07
N MET A 122 12.70 -6.61 -28.53
CA MET A 122 13.56 -5.45 -28.84
C MET A 122 14.83 -5.41 -27.99
N LEU A 123 14.91 -6.23 -26.94
CA LEU A 123 16.01 -6.23 -26.00
C LEU A 123 17.02 -7.34 -26.32
N SER A 124 18.30 -7.06 -26.06
CA SER A 124 19.31 -8.11 -25.99
C SER A 124 19.05 -9.02 -24.78
N ILE A 125 19.65 -10.21 -24.79
CA ILE A 125 19.60 -11.14 -23.64
C ILE A 125 20.10 -10.46 -22.35
N ASP A 126 21.19 -9.69 -22.43
CA ASP A 126 21.70 -8.92 -21.28
C ASP A 126 20.74 -7.82 -20.83
N GLY A 127 20.06 -7.18 -21.78
CA GLY A 127 19.02 -6.18 -21.52
C GLY A 127 17.83 -6.79 -20.77
N LEU A 128 17.34 -7.94 -21.25
CA LEU A 128 16.29 -8.73 -20.60
C LEU A 128 16.69 -9.14 -19.19
N ALA A 129 17.89 -9.68 -19.01
CA ALA A 129 18.39 -10.07 -17.69
C ALA A 129 18.50 -8.87 -16.73
N THR A 130 18.90 -7.70 -17.23
CA THR A 130 18.97 -6.47 -16.45
C THR A 130 17.58 -6.00 -16.01
N ARG A 131 16.61 -5.98 -16.94
CA ARG A 131 15.22 -5.62 -16.64
C ARG A 131 14.58 -6.62 -15.67
N ALA A 132 14.80 -7.92 -15.88
CA ALA A 132 14.34 -9.00 -15.01
C ALA A 132 14.85 -8.84 -13.56
N ARG A 133 16.15 -8.57 -13.37
CA ARG A 133 16.71 -8.29 -12.03
C ARG A 133 16.06 -7.08 -11.36
N ALA A 134 15.81 -6.01 -12.12
CA ALA A 134 15.16 -4.82 -11.58
C ALA A 134 13.72 -5.11 -11.15
N LEU A 135 12.93 -5.81 -11.97
CA LEU A 135 11.55 -6.19 -11.67
C LEU A 135 11.47 -7.17 -10.49
N ALA A 136 12.35 -8.16 -10.42
CA ALA A 136 12.43 -9.08 -9.30
C ALA A 136 12.80 -8.36 -7.98
N SER A 137 13.74 -7.41 -8.05
CA SER A 137 14.09 -6.57 -6.89
C SER A 137 12.96 -5.64 -6.45
N ALA A 138 12.08 -5.25 -7.39
CA ALA A 138 10.87 -4.48 -7.13
C ALA A 138 9.72 -5.33 -6.54
N GLY A 139 9.83 -6.66 -6.55
CA GLY A 139 8.87 -7.58 -5.95
C GLY A 139 8.14 -8.52 -6.92
N ALA A 140 8.51 -8.55 -8.20
CA ALA A 140 7.99 -9.54 -9.14
C ALA A 140 8.37 -10.97 -8.74
N ASP A 141 7.41 -11.90 -8.79
CA ASP A 141 7.69 -13.34 -8.57
C ASP A 141 7.92 -14.07 -9.90
N VAL A 142 7.32 -13.56 -10.99
CA VAL A 142 7.45 -14.11 -12.34
C VAL A 142 7.81 -12.99 -13.30
N ILE A 143 8.81 -13.24 -14.14
CA ILE A 143 9.20 -12.35 -15.23
C ILE A 143 8.46 -12.80 -16.47
N ASP A 144 7.58 -11.94 -16.97
CA ASP A 144 6.77 -12.22 -18.15
C ASP A 144 7.40 -11.59 -19.40
N LEU A 145 7.66 -12.41 -20.41
CA LEU A 145 8.23 -11.99 -21.68
C LEU A 145 7.08 -11.69 -22.65
N GLY A 146 6.72 -10.41 -22.76
CA GLY A 146 5.71 -9.92 -23.67
C GLY A 146 6.24 -9.96 -25.11
N CYS A 147 5.65 -10.81 -25.95
CA CYS A 147 5.95 -10.84 -27.37
C CYS A 147 5.13 -9.78 -28.12
N LEU A 148 5.69 -9.27 -29.22
CA LEU A 148 5.06 -8.20 -29.99
C LEU A 148 4.33 -8.77 -31.22
N PRO A 149 3.10 -8.30 -31.51
CA PRO A 149 2.41 -8.68 -32.74
C PRO A 149 3.26 -8.42 -33.99
N GLU A 150 3.24 -9.37 -34.93
CA GLU A 150 3.95 -9.31 -36.23
C GLU A 150 5.47 -9.07 -36.13
N THR A 151 6.06 -9.24 -34.95
CA THR A 151 7.47 -8.97 -34.69
C THR A 151 8.15 -10.25 -34.23
N PRO A 152 9.04 -10.85 -35.04
CA PRO A 152 9.70 -12.09 -34.66
C PRO A 152 10.53 -11.92 -33.38
N PHE A 153 10.56 -12.96 -32.55
CA PHE A 153 11.48 -13.07 -31.42
C PHE A 153 12.48 -14.23 -31.58
N PRO A 154 13.50 -14.11 -32.47
CA PRO A 154 14.39 -15.24 -32.82
C PRO A 154 15.15 -15.81 -31.62
N THR A 155 15.43 -14.98 -30.62
CA THR A 155 16.19 -15.32 -29.41
C THR A 155 15.31 -15.75 -28.24
N LEU A 156 13.99 -15.94 -28.42
CA LEU A 156 13.06 -16.30 -27.34
C LEU A 156 13.52 -17.52 -26.52
N ALA A 157 13.93 -18.60 -27.19
CA ALA A 157 14.41 -19.80 -26.49
C ALA A 157 15.69 -19.55 -25.67
N GLU A 158 16.57 -18.68 -26.15
CA GLU A 158 17.79 -18.29 -25.45
C GLU A 158 17.44 -17.40 -24.25
N ALA A 159 16.55 -16.42 -24.43
CA ALA A 159 16.06 -15.54 -23.37
C ALA A 159 15.44 -16.33 -22.22
N VAL A 160 14.52 -17.26 -22.52
CA VAL A 160 13.90 -18.12 -21.51
C VAL A 160 14.96 -18.91 -20.75
N ARG A 161 15.87 -19.60 -21.46
CA ARG A 161 16.92 -20.41 -20.80
C ARG A 161 17.86 -19.57 -19.93
N GLU A 162 18.24 -18.39 -20.39
CA GLU A 162 19.12 -17.49 -19.65
C GLU A 162 18.45 -16.99 -18.36
N LEU A 163 17.21 -16.53 -18.44
CA LEU A 163 16.47 -16.07 -17.26
C LEU A 163 16.24 -17.22 -16.26
N LYS A 164 15.91 -18.43 -16.75
CA LYS A 164 15.80 -19.64 -15.91
C LYS A 164 17.14 -20.01 -15.26
N ALA A 165 18.26 -19.89 -15.99
CA ALA A 165 19.60 -20.15 -15.45
C ALA A 165 19.99 -19.19 -14.33
N GLN A 166 19.48 -17.95 -14.37
CA GLN A 166 19.62 -16.96 -13.30
C GLN A 166 18.65 -17.19 -12.12
N GLY A 167 17.79 -18.20 -12.19
CA GLY A 167 16.87 -18.58 -11.12
C GLY A 167 15.52 -17.85 -11.14
N PHE A 168 15.20 -17.11 -12.20
CA PHE A 168 13.88 -16.50 -12.33
C PHE A 168 12.80 -17.54 -12.65
N SER A 169 11.58 -17.30 -12.20
CA SER A 169 10.41 -17.91 -12.84
C SER A 169 10.04 -17.10 -14.07
N VAL A 170 9.78 -17.79 -15.18
CA VAL A 170 9.63 -17.16 -16.50
C VAL A 170 8.28 -17.52 -17.09
N SER A 171 7.63 -16.51 -17.63
CA SER A 171 6.38 -16.60 -18.38
C SER A 171 6.59 -16.08 -19.81
N VAL A 172 5.84 -16.62 -20.77
CA VAL A 172 5.82 -16.16 -22.16
C VAL A 172 4.40 -15.76 -22.52
N ASP A 173 4.19 -14.49 -22.87
CA ASP A 173 2.92 -13.98 -23.39
C ASP A 173 3.03 -13.73 -24.89
N SER A 174 2.24 -14.45 -25.67
CA SER A 174 2.23 -14.32 -27.13
C SER A 174 0.91 -14.79 -27.73
N ALA A 175 0.48 -14.11 -28.78
CA ALA A 175 -0.61 -14.57 -29.65
C ALA A 175 -0.17 -15.63 -30.68
N SER A 176 1.14 -15.90 -30.81
CA SER A 176 1.71 -16.84 -31.75
C SER A 176 1.90 -18.22 -31.12
N THR A 177 1.19 -19.22 -31.67
CA THR A 177 1.35 -20.62 -31.24
C THR A 177 2.78 -21.14 -31.39
N ASP A 178 3.52 -20.66 -32.41
CA ASP A 178 4.93 -21.03 -32.60
C ASP A 178 5.82 -20.48 -31.47
N GLU A 179 5.59 -19.23 -31.05
CA GLU A 179 6.35 -18.62 -29.95
C GLU A 179 6.03 -19.27 -28.61
N LEU A 180 4.74 -19.56 -28.35
CA LEU A 180 4.33 -20.32 -27.17
C LEU A 180 5.01 -21.70 -27.13
N MET A 181 5.07 -22.41 -28.27
CA MET A 181 5.76 -23.70 -28.35
C MET A 181 7.27 -23.59 -28.16
N ILE A 182 7.90 -22.53 -28.66
CA ILE A 182 9.32 -22.25 -28.44
C ILE A 182 9.57 -22.00 -26.95
N GLY A 183 8.75 -21.18 -26.30
CA GLY A 183 8.82 -20.90 -24.87
C GLY A 183 8.65 -22.15 -24.02
N ALA A 184 7.65 -22.97 -24.33
CA ALA A 184 7.37 -24.22 -23.64
C ALA A 184 8.56 -25.18 -23.70
N ARG A 185 9.13 -25.39 -24.90
CA ARG A 185 10.30 -26.25 -25.12
C ARG A 185 11.58 -25.68 -24.50
N ALA A 186 11.66 -24.37 -24.33
CA ALA A 186 12.77 -23.72 -23.67
C ALA A 186 12.71 -23.81 -22.14
N GLY A 187 11.57 -24.22 -21.58
CA GLY A 187 11.37 -24.42 -20.13
C GLY A 187 10.76 -23.22 -19.42
N ALA A 188 9.92 -22.44 -20.10
CA ALA A 188 9.07 -21.45 -19.43
C ALA A 188 8.16 -22.14 -18.39
N ASP A 189 7.88 -21.48 -17.28
CA ASP A 189 6.99 -22.01 -16.23
C ASP A 189 5.51 -21.76 -16.60
N PHE A 190 5.24 -20.64 -17.27
CA PHE A 190 3.91 -20.21 -17.67
C PHE A 190 3.85 -19.85 -19.15
N LEU A 191 2.69 -20.08 -19.75
CA LEU A 191 2.34 -19.59 -21.07
C LEU A 191 1.04 -18.80 -20.95
N LEU A 192 1.02 -17.56 -21.42
CA LEU A 192 -0.14 -16.69 -21.31
C LEU A 192 -1.03 -16.77 -22.55
N SER A 193 -2.29 -16.39 -22.36
CA SER A 193 -3.26 -16.18 -23.43
C SER A 193 -3.66 -17.44 -24.21
N LEU A 194 -3.66 -18.62 -23.56
CA LEU A 194 -4.18 -19.84 -24.17
C LEU A 194 -5.71 -19.90 -24.05
N ASP A 195 -6.37 -20.49 -25.03
CA ASP A 195 -7.81 -20.70 -25.08
C ASP A 195 -8.15 -22.18 -25.31
N GLU A 196 -9.43 -22.50 -25.47
CA GLU A 196 -9.89 -23.87 -25.74
C GLU A 196 -9.29 -24.52 -27.00
N ASN A 197 -8.79 -23.72 -27.95
CA ASN A 197 -8.23 -24.18 -29.22
C ASN A 197 -6.72 -24.40 -29.14
N THR A 198 -6.03 -23.61 -28.31
CA THR A 198 -4.57 -23.58 -28.16
C THR A 198 -4.07 -24.29 -26.90
N LEU A 199 -4.96 -24.60 -25.94
CA LEU A 199 -4.65 -25.37 -24.73
C LEU A 199 -3.82 -26.66 -24.97
N PRO A 200 -4.03 -27.45 -26.04
CA PRO A 200 -3.24 -28.66 -26.27
C PRO A 200 -1.71 -28.44 -26.32
N LEU A 201 -1.24 -27.22 -26.61
CA LEU A 201 0.18 -26.86 -26.60
C LEU A 201 0.82 -27.04 -25.21
N ALA A 202 0.05 -26.98 -24.14
CA ALA A 202 0.55 -27.09 -22.76
C ALA A 202 0.73 -28.55 -22.27
N PHE A 203 0.10 -29.53 -22.91
CA PHE A 203 0.00 -30.89 -22.37
C PHE A 203 1.34 -31.64 -22.28
N ASP A 204 2.27 -31.36 -23.19
CA ASP A 204 3.50 -32.13 -23.33
C ASP A 204 4.74 -31.47 -22.68
N HIS A 205 4.58 -30.30 -22.06
CA HIS A 205 5.72 -29.44 -21.69
C HIS A 205 5.83 -29.09 -20.20
N GLY A 206 4.92 -29.56 -19.35
CA GLY A 206 4.97 -29.31 -17.90
C GLY A 206 4.81 -27.83 -17.52
N VAL A 207 4.27 -27.02 -18.43
CA VAL A 207 3.99 -25.61 -18.26
C VAL A 207 2.61 -25.40 -17.62
N THR A 208 2.43 -24.30 -16.90
CA THR A 208 1.12 -23.88 -16.40
C THR A 208 0.52 -22.85 -17.36
N PRO A 209 -0.49 -23.18 -18.18
CA PRO A 209 -1.14 -22.22 -19.05
C PRO A 209 -2.03 -21.25 -18.25
N VAL A 210 -2.06 -19.99 -18.69
CA VAL A 210 -3.09 -19.02 -18.33
C VAL A 210 -4.17 -19.07 -19.41
N LEU A 211 -5.38 -19.43 -19.01
CA LEU A 211 -6.53 -19.64 -19.87
C LEU A 211 -7.36 -18.36 -19.96
N ILE A 212 -7.62 -17.92 -21.18
CA ILE A 212 -8.49 -16.79 -21.51
C ILE A 212 -9.72 -17.28 -22.30
N PRO A 213 -10.80 -16.49 -22.35
CA PRO A 213 -11.89 -16.72 -23.30
C PRO A 213 -11.41 -16.75 -24.76
N SER A 214 -11.91 -17.69 -25.57
CA SER A 214 -11.65 -17.72 -27.03
C SER A 214 -12.36 -16.57 -27.76
N VAL A 215 -13.43 -16.05 -27.16
CA VAL A 215 -14.13 -14.84 -27.59
C VAL A 215 -14.10 -13.84 -26.43
N PRO A 216 -13.67 -12.57 -26.64
CA PRO A 216 -13.59 -11.58 -25.58
C PRO A 216 -14.90 -11.46 -24.78
N GLY A 217 -14.81 -11.65 -23.47
CA GLY A 217 -15.93 -11.58 -22.54
C GLY A 217 -16.81 -12.83 -22.44
N ASP A 218 -16.59 -13.87 -23.24
CA ASP A 218 -17.35 -15.12 -23.20
C ASP A 218 -16.83 -16.07 -22.10
N LEU A 219 -17.40 -15.99 -20.90
CA LEU A 219 -17.08 -16.90 -19.80
C LEU A 219 -17.42 -18.37 -20.10
N ASP A 220 -18.33 -18.68 -21.02
CA ASP A 220 -18.65 -20.07 -21.33
C ASP A 220 -17.50 -20.72 -22.13
N SER A 221 -16.82 -19.96 -23.00
CA SER A 221 -15.58 -20.42 -23.66
C SER A 221 -14.44 -20.67 -22.68
N LEU A 222 -14.27 -19.78 -21.70
CA LEU A 222 -13.29 -19.99 -20.62
C LEU A 222 -13.63 -21.25 -19.83
N GLY A 223 -14.91 -21.50 -19.56
CA GLY A 223 -15.37 -22.72 -18.89
C GLY A 223 -15.00 -24.00 -19.64
N ARG A 224 -15.14 -24.02 -20.97
CA ARG A 224 -14.73 -25.18 -21.79
C ARG A 224 -13.22 -25.42 -21.74
N ALA A 225 -12.41 -24.35 -21.74
CA ALA A 225 -10.96 -24.45 -21.56
C ALA A 225 -10.59 -25.01 -20.17
N ILE A 226 -11.23 -24.51 -19.11
CA ILE A 226 -11.07 -25.01 -17.73
C ILE A 226 -11.41 -26.50 -17.64
N GLU A 227 -12.57 -26.92 -18.15
CA GLU A 227 -12.99 -28.33 -18.15
C GLU A 227 -12.02 -29.24 -18.92
N ALA A 228 -11.47 -28.74 -20.03
CA ALA A 228 -10.48 -29.46 -20.81
C ALA A 228 -9.15 -29.62 -20.04
N ALA A 229 -8.68 -28.56 -19.35
CA ALA A 229 -7.47 -28.60 -18.54
C ALA A 229 -7.62 -29.53 -17.32
N ASP A 230 -8.76 -29.47 -16.63
CA ASP A 230 -9.12 -30.38 -15.53
C ASP A 230 -9.12 -31.84 -16.00
N ARG A 231 -9.73 -32.13 -17.17
CA ARG A 231 -9.76 -33.48 -17.74
C ARG A 231 -8.38 -33.99 -18.11
N ALA A 232 -7.50 -33.10 -18.57
CA ALA A 232 -6.10 -33.42 -18.86
C ALA A 232 -5.25 -33.57 -17.58
N GLY A 233 -5.77 -33.15 -16.42
CA GLY A 233 -5.07 -33.24 -15.14
C GLY A 233 -3.86 -32.32 -15.03
N ILE A 234 -3.84 -31.21 -15.79
CA ILE A 234 -2.77 -30.21 -15.76
C ILE A 234 -3.13 -29.07 -14.80
N SER A 235 -2.12 -28.41 -14.23
CA SER A 235 -2.33 -27.16 -13.49
C SER A 235 -2.55 -26.01 -14.47
N PHE A 236 -3.42 -25.06 -14.13
CA PHE A 236 -3.69 -23.88 -14.95
C PHE A 236 -4.11 -22.69 -14.08
N ILE A 237 -4.15 -21.52 -14.69
CA ILE A 237 -4.72 -20.29 -14.12
C ILE A 237 -5.77 -19.79 -15.11
N ALA A 238 -6.89 -19.24 -14.65
CA ALA A 238 -7.91 -18.66 -15.53
C ALA A 238 -7.94 -17.13 -15.42
N ASP A 239 -8.05 -16.44 -16.55
CA ASP A 239 -8.18 -14.99 -16.63
C ASP A 239 -9.44 -14.60 -17.43
N PRO A 240 -10.50 -14.10 -16.75
CA PRO A 240 -11.69 -13.51 -17.37
C PRO A 240 -11.46 -12.23 -18.19
N VAL A 241 -10.24 -11.69 -18.15
CA VAL A 241 -9.73 -10.47 -18.79
C VAL A 241 -10.38 -9.19 -18.24
N LEU A 242 -9.54 -8.28 -17.73
CA LEU A 242 -9.96 -6.97 -17.23
C LEU A 242 -9.87 -5.93 -18.35
N ASP A 243 -11.00 -5.24 -18.61
CA ASP A 243 -11.09 -4.26 -19.70
C ASP A 243 -10.72 -2.84 -19.23
N PRO A 244 -10.20 -1.97 -20.12
CA PRO A 244 -10.00 -0.55 -19.82
C PRO A 244 -11.31 0.21 -19.52
N ILE A 245 -11.18 1.36 -18.86
CA ILE A 245 -12.30 2.29 -18.62
C ILE A 245 -12.89 2.72 -19.97
N HIS A 246 -14.22 2.76 -20.05
CA HIS A 246 -15.01 3.01 -21.27
C HIS A 246 -15.02 1.89 -22.33
N PHE A 247 -14.25 0.82 -22.15
CA PHE A 247 -14.20 -0.32 -23.09
C PHE A 247 -14.74 -1.62 -22.49
N GLY A 248 -15.35 -1.56 -21.30
CA GLY A 248 -15.92 -2.74 -20.66
C GLY A 248 -15.56 -2.92 -19.19
N PHE A 249 -14.77 -2.01 -18.60
CA PHE A 249 -14.24 -2.15 -17.23
C PHE A 249 -15.29 -2.62 -16.22
N ALA A 250 -16.43 -1.91 -16.11
CA ALA A 250 -17.48 -2.28 -15.15
C ALA A 250 -18.06 -3.68 -15.42
N GLN A 251 -18.28 -4.05 -16.68
CA GLN A 251 -18.72 -5.39 -17.04
C GLN A 251 -17.66 -6.45 -16.70
N SER A 252 -16.37 -6.15 -16.93
CA SER A 252 -15.26 -7.05 -16.63
C SER A 252 -15.12 -7.35 -15.14
N LEU A 253 -15.35 -6.37 -14.26
CA LEU A 253 -15.46 -6.61 -12.81
C LEU A 253 -16.58 -7.60 -12.49
N GLY A 254 -17.73 -7.46 -13.15
CA GLY A 254 -18.83 -8.43 -13.05
C GLY A 254 -18.44 -9.83 -13.52
N ARG A 255 -17.64 -9.94 -14.58
CA ARG A 255 -17.11 -11.22 -15.07
C ARG A 255 -16.18 -11.89 -14.04
N PHE A 256 -15.31 -11.13 -13.38
CA PHE A 256 -14.46 -11.65 -12.30
C PHE A 256 -15.27 -12.20 -11.11
N ILE A 257 -16.30 -11.47 -10.68
CA ILE A 257 -17.21 -11.92 -9.61
C ILE A 257 -17.91 -13.22 -10.02
N GLU A 258 -18.45 -13.27 -11.25
CA GLU A 258 -19.13 -14.45 -11.77
C GLU A 258 -18.18 -15.64 -11.96
N ALA A 259 -16.95 -15.42 -12.44
CA ALA A 259 -15.94 -16.45 -12.57
C ALA A 259 -15.59 -17.08 -11.22
N ARG A 260 -15.35 -16.28 -10.18
CA ARG A 260 -15.12 -16.81 -8.82
C ARG A 260 -16.33 -17.58 -8.28
N ARG A 261 -17.56 -17.16 -8.63
CA ARG A 261 -18.78 -17.88 -8.26
C ARG A 261 -18.90 -19.24 -8.97
N ARG A 262 -18.58 -19.30 -10.28
CA ARG A 262 -18.65 -20.53 -11.10
C ARG A 262 -17.55 -21.51 -10.75
N TRP A 263 -16.34 -21.02 -10.48
CA TRP A 263 -15.16 -21.84 -10.20
C TRP A 263 -14.47 -21.43 -8.88
N PRO A 264 -15.07 -21.78 -7.72
CA PRO A 264 -14.57 -21.32 -6.41
C PRO A 264 -13.13 -21.72 -6.09
N GLN A 265 -12.65 -22.83 -6.65
CA GLN A 265 -11.32 -23.39 -6.36
C GLN A 265 -10.28 -23.12 -7.46
N VAL A 266 -10.70 -22.55 -8.60
CA VAL A 266 -9.77 -22.26 -9.71
C VAL A 266 -8.89 -21.07 -9.35
N GLU A 267 -7.60 -21.18 -9.64
CA GLU A 267 -6.66 -20.08 -9.54
C GLU A 267 -6.98 -19.04 -10.62
N LEU A 268 -7.09 -17.78 -10.21
CA LEU A 268 -7.42 -16.68 -11.12
C LEU A 268 -6.24 -15.74 -11.30
N MET A 269 -6.16 -15.13 -12.48
CA MET A 269 -5.28 -14.01 -12.80
C MET A 269 -6.10 -12.76 -13.13
N MET A 270 -5.55 -11.58 -12.81
CA MET A 270 -6.09 -10.29 -13.27
C MET A 270 -4.95 -9.42 -13.81
N GLY A 271 -5.02 -9.07 -15.09
CA GLY A 271 -4.18 -8.02 -15.67
C GLY A 271 -4.59 -6.64 -15.18
N THR A 272 -3.75 -5.99 -14.38
CA THR A 272 -4.01 -4.65 -13.82
C THR A 272 -3.47 -3.52 -14.71
N GLY A 273 -2.54 -3.85 -15.62
CA GLY A 273 -1.83 -2.90 -16.49
C GLY A 273 -2.76 -1.97 -17.29
N ASN A 274 -3.87 -2.51 -17.82
CA ASN A 274 -4.87 -1.75 -18.58
C ASN A 274 -5.47 -0.56 -17.82
N LEU A 275 -5.42 -0.59 -16.49
CA LEU A 275 -6.01 0.45 -15.64
C LEU A 275 -4.93 1.36 -15.07
N THR A 276 -3.75 0.83 -14.72
CA THR A 276 -2.64 1.64 -14.21
C THR A 276 -1.94 2.43 -15.32
N GLU A 277 -1.82 1.90 -16.54
CA GLU A 277 -1.16 2.61 -17.66
C GLU A 277 -2.08 3.59 -18.38
N LEU A 278 -3.36 3.27 -18.50
CA LEU A 278 -4.29 4.00 -19.37
C LEU A 278 -5.21 4.94 -18.60
N THR A 279 -4.82 5.35 -17.39
CA THR A 279 -5.57 6.28 -16.54
C THR A 279 -4.63 7.33 -15.96
N ASP A 280 -4.86 8.61 -16.26
CA ASP A 280 -4.14 9.71 -15.62
C ASP A 280 -4.59 9.89 -14.15
N ALA A 281 -4.09 9.04 -13.27
CA ALA A 281 -4.30 9.07 -11.82
C ALA A 281 -3.08 8.46 -11.11
N ASP A 282 -2.86 8.77 -9.83
CA ASP A 282 -1.75 8.14 -9.09
C ASP A 282 -1.93 6.61 -9.07
N SER A 283 -0.97 5.90 -9.66
CA SER A 283 -1.02 4.45 -9.86
C SER A 283 -1.13 3.70 -8.54
N SER A 284 -0.56 4.23 -7.44
CA SER A 284 -0.67 3.62 -6.10
C SER A 284 -2.11 3.49 -5.63
N GLY A 285 -2.96 4.49 -5.90
CA GLY A 285 -4.38 4.45 -5.58
C GLY A 285 -5.14 3.42 -6.42
N VAL A 286 -4.87 3.38 -7.72
CA VAL A 286 -5.47 2.40 -8.66
C VAL A 286 -5.06 0.98 -8.27
N THR A 287 -3.76 0.75 -8.06
CA THR A 287 -3.17 -0.52 -7.60
C THR A 287 -3.78 -0.99 -6.29
N ALA A 288 -3.97 -0.09 -5.31
CA ALA A 288 -4.57 -0.44 -4.03
C ALA A 288 -6.01 -0.95 -4.18
N ILE A 289 -6.83 -0.31 -5.03
CA ILE A 289 -8.21 -0.73 -5.26
C ILE A 289 -8.27 -2.06 -6.02
N LEU A 290 -7.49 -2.23 -7.08
CA LEU A 290 -7.45 -3.47 -7.86
C LEU A 290 -6.93 -4.65 -7.03
N THR A 291 -5.88 -4.45 -6.23
CA THR A 291 -5.35 -5.49 -5.33
C THR A 291 -6.33 -5.79 -4.20
N GLY A 292 -7.09 -4.80 -3.73
CA GLY A 292 -8.20 -5.00 -2.78
C GLY A 292 -9.27 -5.92 -3.35
N LEU A 293 -9.70 -5.68 -4.60
CA LEU A 293 -10.62 -6.57 -5.31
C LEU A 293 -10.04 -7.98 -5.49
N CYS A 294 -8.77 -8.09 -5.87
CA CYS A 294 -8.08 -9.39 -5.96
C CYS A 294 -8.10 -10.13 -4.62
N SER A 295 -7.85 -9.42 -3.52
CA SER A 295 -7.89 -9.98 -2.16
C SER A 295 -9.29 -10.48 -1.77
N GLU A 296 -10.35 -9.75 -2.11
CA GLU A 296 -11.74 -10.16 -1.84
C GLU A 296 -12.17 -11.36 -2.70
N LEU A 297 -11.79 -11.37 -3.98
CA LEU A 297 -12.10 -12.44 -4.93
C LEU A 297 -11.10 -13.60 -4.90
N GLN A 298 -10.13 -13.59 -3.97
CA GLN A 298 -9.07 -14.60 -3.87
C GLN A 298 -8.34 -14.81 -5.22
N ILE A 299 -8.12 -13.74 -5.98
CA ILE A 299 -7.29 -13.74 -7.19
C ILE A 299 -5.85 -13.67 -6.72
N ARG A 300 -5.08 -14.73 -6.95
CA ARG A 300 -3.72 -14.89 -6.42
C ARG A 300 -2.64 -14.64 -7.46
N ASN A 301 -2.99 -14.16 -8.65
CA ASN A 301 -2.05 -13.85 -9.71
C ASN A 301 -2.44 -12.49 -10.31
N VAL A 302 -1.49 -11.58 -10.41
CA VAL A 302 -1.69 -10.28 -11.07
C VAL A 302 -0.64 -10.11 -12.14
N LEU A 303 -1.07 -9.69 -13.33
CA LEU A 303 -0.18 -9.29 -14.41
C LEU A 303 -0.11 -7.76 -14.42
N THR A 304 1.10 -7.24 -14.19
CA THR A 304 1.37 -5.80 -14.22
C THR A 304 2.40 -5.49 -15.28
N VAL A 305 2.25 -4.31 -15.88
CA VAL A 305 3.18 -3.78 -16.87
C VAL A 305 3.85 -2.52 -16.33
N ASN A 306 5.03 -2.21 -16.85
CA ASN A 306 5.80 -1.01 -16.52
C ASN A 306 6.41 -0.51 -17.84
N VAL A 307 5.59 0.18 -18.63
CA VAL A 307 5.96 0.67 -19.96
C VAL A 307 6.13 2.18 -19.96
N SER A 308 5.12 2.91 -19.48
CA SER A 308 5.19 4.36 -19.47
C SER A 308 6.02 4.88 -18.30
N PRO A 309 6.64 6.06 -18.43
CA PRO A 309 7.28 6.72 -17.29
C PRO A 309 6.33 7.02 -16.11
N HIS A 310 5.01 7.00 -16.35
CA HIS A 310 3.99 7.18 -15.33
C HIS A 310 3.92 5.99 -14.34
N THR A 311 4.15 4.77 -14.81
CA THR A 311 4.01 3.52 -14.05
C THR A 311 5.35 2.95 -13.56
N ALA A 312 6.39 3.80 -13.47
CA ALA A 312 7.76 3.38 -13.19
C ALA A 312 7.93 2.60 -11.87
N ARG A 313 7.02 2.76 -10.91
CA ARG A 313 7.04 2.14 -9.58
C ARG A 313 5.88 1.17 -9.33
N THR A 314 5.13 0.82 -10.38
CA THR A 314 3.90 0.02 -10.24
C THR A 314 4.17 -1.38 -9.69
N VAL A 315 5.33 -1.99 -9.95
CA VAL A 315 5.67 -3.30 -9.36
C VAL A 315 5.86 -3.20 -7.85
N GLU A 316 6.58 -2.19 -7.36
CA GLU A 316 6.75 -1.92 -5.93
C GLU A 316 5.41 -1.58 -5.26
N GLU A 317 4.53 -0.84 -5.96
CA GLU A 317 3.17 -0.58 -5.50
C GLU A 317 2.37 -1.87 -5.33
N HIS A 318 2.44 -2.79 -6.30
CA HIS A 318 1.77 -4.08 -6.21
C HIS A 318 2.35 -4.93 -5.08
N ASP A 319 3.67 -4.97 -4.90
CA ASP A 319 4.31 -5.73 -3.80
C ASP A 319 3.88 -5.23 -2.42
N LEU A 320 3.87 -3.91 -2.22
CA LEU A 320 3.40 -3.36 -0.95
C LEU A 320 1.88 -3.56 -0.77
N ALA A 321 1.10 -3.35 -1.84
CA ALA A 321 -0.35 -3.52 -1.79
C ALA A 321 -0.74 -4.95 -1.42
N ARG A 322 -0.15 -5.99 -2.03
CA ARG A 322 -0.50 -7.39 -1.71
C ARG A 322 -0.21 -7.74 -0.25
N ARG A 323 0.88 -7.22 0.32
CA ARG A 323 1.27 -7.44 1.73
C ARG A 323 0.28 -6.77 2.67
N ILE A 324 -0.07 -5.50 2.39
CA ILE A 324 -1.09 -4.76 3.15
C ILE A 324 -2.43 -5.50 3.09
N MET A 325 -2.86 -5.94 1.91
CA MET A 325 -4.13 -6.65 1.75
C MET A 325 -4.13 -8.00 2.44
N PHE A 326 -3.03 -8.75 2.37
CA PHE A 326 -2.88 -10.03 3.06
C PHE A 326 -2.96 -9.86 4.59
N ALA A 327 -2.20 -8.91 5.14
CA ALA A 327 -2.19 -8.61 6.56
C ALA A 327 -3.57 -8.13 7.03
N ALA A 328 -4.18 -7.17 6.31
CA ALA A 328 -5.50 -6.64 6.65
C ALA A 328 -6.61 -7.69 6.61
N ARG A 329 -6.60 -8.55 5.59
CA ARG A 329 -7.57 -9.66 5.47
C ARG A 329 -7.37 -10.70 6.56
N SER A 330 -6.13 -11.12 6.83
CA SER A 330 -5.79 -12.00 7.96
C SER A 330 -6.23 -11.38 9.28
N ASP A 331 -6.17 -10.05 9.34
CA ASP A 331 -6.60 -9.25 10.46
C ASP A 331 -8.11 -8.93 10.50
N GLY A 332 -8.92 -9.45 9.56
CA GLY A 332 -10.35 -9.13 9.51
C GLY A 332 -10.60 -7.62 9.62
N ALA A 333 -9.73 -6.80 9.03
CA ALA A 333 -9.64 -5.38 9.24
C ALA A 333 -9.62 -4.63 7.91
N LEU A 334 -9.94 -3.34 7.95
CA LEU A 334 -9.72 -2.46 6.79
C LEU A 334 -8.22 -2.31 6.52
N PRO A 335 -7.77 -2.22 5.25
CA PRO A 335 -6.37 -2.04 4.86
C PRO A 335 -5.88 -0.61 5.15
N LYS A 336 -5.85 -0.26 6.44
CA LYS A 336 -5.53 1.06 6.95
C LYS A 336 -4.63 0.92 8.18
N SER A 337 -3.62 1.79 8.25
CA SER A 337 -2.62 1.81 9.33
C SER A 337 -1.68 0.61 9.33
N TYR A 338 -1.47 -0.04 8.18
CA TYR A 338 -0.46 -1.10 8.04
C TYR A 338 0.89 -0.51 7.66
N ASP A 339 0.93 0.22 6.55
CA ASP A 339 2.12 0.91 6.06
C ASP A 339 1.69 2.16 5.26
N PRO A 340 2.41 3.30 5.36
CA PRO A 340 2.08 4.51 4.63
C PRO A 340 2.67 4.56 3.21
N GLY A 341 3.38 3.53 2.74
CA GLY A 341 4.17 3.56 1.51
C GLY A 341 3.36 3.73 0.22
N LEU A 342 2.05 3.45 0.25
CA LEU A 342 1.13 3.79 -0.85
C LEU A 342 0.55 5.22 -0.74
N LEU A 343 0.75 5.93 0.37
CA LEU A 343 0.37 7.33 0.55
C LEU A 343 1.53 8.23 0.10
N GLN A 344 1.69 8.35 -1.21
CA GLN A 344 2.89 8.97 -1.81
C GLN A 344 2.85 10.50 -1.71
N ILE A 345 1.72 11.12 -2.06
CA ILE A 345 1.56 12.59 -2.10
C ILE A 345 1.35 13.22 -0.72
N HIS A 346 0.56 12.58 0.14
CA HIS A 346 0.15 13.13 1.43
C HIS A 346 0.28 12.10 2.54
N ASP A 347 0.36 12.54 3.79
CA ASP A 347 0.36 11.66 4.95
C ASP A 347 -0.98 11.69 5.69
N ARG A 348 -1.28 10.62 6.43
CA ARG A 348 -2.53 10.54 7.21
C ARG A 348 -2.60 11.58 8.32
N LYS A 349 -1.45 11.88 8.93
CA LYS A 349 -1.27 12.89 9.98
C LYS A 349 -0.09 13.75 9.52
N PRO A 350 -0.31 14.85 8.80
CA PRO A 350 0.80 15.67 8.27
C PRO A 350 1.56 16.43 9.36
N TYR A 351 0.86 16.87 10.40
CA TYR A 351 1.45 17.72 11.45
C TYR A 351 1.75 16.91 12.71
N VAL A 352 2.91 17.18 13.33
CA VAL A 352 3.37 16.58 14.60
C VAL A 352 2.86 17.31 15.83
N ALA A 353 2.60 18.60 15.69
CA ALA A 353 2.34 19.55 16.77
C ALA A 353 1.24 20.53 16.32
N THR A 354 0.48 21.06 17.27
CA THR A 354 -0.49 22.12 16.97
C THR A 354 0.19 23.49 16.88
N VAL A 355 -0.56 24.50 16.42
CA VAL A 355 -0.08 25.89 16.38
C VAL A 355 0.28 26.38 17.79
N GLU A 356 -0.51 26.01 18.80
CA GLU A 356 -0.27 26.34 20.21
C GLU A 356 1.01 25.70 20.74
N ASP A 357 1.24 24.41 20.43
CA ASP A 357 2.47 23.70 20.80
C ASP A 357 3.70 24.40 20.22
N ILE A 358 3.63 24.81 18.95
CA ILE A 358 4.73 25.49 18.27
C ILE A 358 4.98 26.88 18.86
N ASN A 359 3.92 27.64 19.15
CA ASN A 359 4.03 28.95 19.79
C ASN A 359 4.67 28.86 21.18
N ALA A 360 4.27 27.86 21.97
CA ALA A 360 4.85 27.61 23.29
C ALA A 360 6.35 27.27 23.18
N LEU A 361 6.72 26.38 22.25
CA LEU A 361 8.11 26.02 21.99
C LEU A 361 8.93 27.24 21.53
N ALA A 362 8.41 28.03 20.59
CA ALA A 362 9.08 29.23 20.10
C ALA A 362 9.35 30.26 21.22
N ALA A 363 8.42 30.39 22.18
CA ALA A 363 8.57 31.28 23.32
C ALA A 363 9.66 30.84 24.32
N GLU A 364 10.11 29.57 24.30
CA GLU A 364 11.16 29.03 25.17
C GLU A 364 12.55 29.07 24.53
N VAL A 365 12.65 29.13 23.20
CA VAL A 365 13.93 29.14 22.49
C VAL A 365 14.71 30.44 22.75
N ARG A 366 16.02 30.32 23.01
CA ARG A 366 16.92 31.45 23.28
C ARG A 366 18.15 31.49 22.37
N ASP A 367 18.49 30.36 21.74
CA ASP A 367 19.65 30.26 20.84
C ASP A 367 19.36 30.82 19.44
N ALA A 368 20.41 31.02 18.64
CA ALA A 368 20.29 31.59 17.31
C ALA A 368 19.88 30.58 16.21
N ASN A 369 19.72 29.30 16.54
CA ASN A 369 19.48 28.25 15.53
C ASN A 369 18.02 28.32 15.06
N PHE A 370 17.85 28.37 13.74
CA PHE A 370 16.54 28.33 13.12
C PHE A 370 15.94 26.93 13.21
N ARG A 371 14.71 26.89 13.70
CA ARG A 371 13.85 25.71 13.71
C ARG A 371 12.71 25.96 12.74
N ILE A 372 12.47 25.01 11.85
CA ILE A 372 11.37 25.06 10.88
C ILE A 372 10.38 23.96 11.25
N VAL A 373 9.09 24.28 11.30
CA VAL A 373 8.01 23.34 11.59
C VAL A 373 6.80 23.69 10.71
N THR A 374 6.01 22.70 10.32
CA THR A 374 4.75 22.93 9.58
C THR A 374 3.54 22.64 10.47
N ALA A 375 2.49 23.45 10.32
CA ALA A 375 1.20 23.28 10.98
C ALA A 375 0.05 23.67 10.04
N GLU A 376 -1.19 23.63 10.52
CA GLU A 376 -2.38 23.90 9.70
C GLU A 376 -2.39 25.30 9.08
N ASP A 377 -1.83 26.31 9.75
CA ASP A 377 -1.82 27.70 9.33
C ASP A 377 -0.65 28.08 8.41
N GLY A 378 0.46 27.33 8.45
CA GLY A 378 1.57 27.50 7.51
C GLY A 378 2.90 26.87 7.94
N ILE A 379 3.97 27.50 7.46
CA ILE A 379 5.37 27.21 7.76
C ILE A 379 5.80 28.15 8.88
N HIS A 380 6.23 27.57 10.00
CA HIS A 380 6.76 28.28 11.16
C HIS A 380 8.27 28.24 11.09
N ILE A 381 8.91 29.40 11.20
CA ILE A 381 10.35 29.51 11.41
C ILE A 381 10.63 30.38 12.63
N PHE A 382 11.43 29.87 13.56
CA PHE A 382 11.72 30.57 14.80
C PHE A 382 13.12 30.27 15.34
N ASN A 383 13.62 31.21 16.13
CA ASN A 383 14.82 31.11 16.95
C ASN A 383 14.69 32.09 18.14
N GLY A 384 15.77 32.31 18.89
CA GLY A 384 15.79 33.23 20.03
C GLY A 384 15.60 34.71 19.68
N LYS A 385 15.60 35.09 18.38
CA LYS A 385 15.36 36.46 17.93
C LYS A 385 13.89 36.72 17.55
N GLY A 386 13.13 35.68 17.24
CA GLY A 386 11.73 35.84 16.83
C GLY A 386 11.12 34.58 16.22
N HIS A 387 9.84 34.69 15.88
CA HIS A 387 9.02 33.65 15.27
C HIS A 387 8.17 34.28 14.16
N ALA A 388 8.24 33.70 12.96
CA ALA A 388 7.44 34.09 11.81
C ALA A 388 6.67 32.88 11.26
N VAL A 389 5.50 33.16 10.68
CA VAL A 389 4.63 32.18 10.04
C VAL A 389 4.23 32.71 8.66
N ALA A 390 4.34 31.88 7.63
CA ALA A 390 3.89 32.21 6.29
C ALA A 390 3.44 30.96 5.53
N ARG A 391 2.77 31.17 4.39
CA ARG A 391 2.37 30.09 3.47
C ARG A 391 3.26 29.98 2.23
N ASP A 392 4.15 30.95 2.06
CA ASP A 392 5.14 31.05 1.01
C ASP A 392 6.53 31.19 1.67
N ALA A 393 7.46 30.31 1.31
CA ALA A 393 8.82 30.32 1.81
C ALA A 393 9.55 31.65 1.54
N PHE A 394 9.24 32.33 0.44
CA PHE A 394 9.87 33.60 0.08
C PHE A 394 9.46 34.75 1.00
N GLU A 395 8.26 34.71 1.58
CA GLU A 395 7.80 35.72 2.54
C GLU A 395 8.61 35.69 3.85
N LEU A 396 9.18 34.53 4.20
CA LEU A 396 9.97 34.35 5.42
C LEU A 396 11.40 34.87 5.26
N PHE A 397 11.96 34.83 4.04
CA PHE A 397 13.37 35.09 3.79
C PHE A 397 13.86 36.48 4.24
N PRO A 398 13.16 37.60 3.98
CA PRO A 398 13.61 38.93 4.39
C PRO A 398 13.78 39.10 5.91
N GLY A 399 13.07 38.30 6.72
CA GLY A 399 13.13 38.37 8.18
C GLY A 399 14.28 37.59 8.81
N LEU A 400 15.05 36.82 8.04
CA LEU A 400 16.05 35.87 8.58
C LEU A 400 17.40 36.53 8.89
N GLY A 401 17.74 37.65 8.25
CA GLY A 401 19.02 38.34 8.49
C GLY A 401 20.25 37.52 8.10
N VAL A 402 20.16 36.74 7.03
CA VAL A 402 21.21 35.83 6.53
C VAL A 402 21.83 36.28 5.20
N GLU A 403 21.54 37.50 4.75
CA GLU A 403 21.97 38.06 3.46
C GLU A 403 23.50 38.09 3.26
N THR A 404 24.28 38.14 4.33
CA THR A 404 25.75 38.13 4.26
C THR A 404 26.36 36.73 4.40
N ASP A 405 25.55 35.68 4.63
CA ASP A 405 26.00 34.29 4.78
C ASP A 405 25.33 33.41 3.73
N GLY A 406 25.96 33.35 2.55
CA GLY A 406 25.41 32.61 1.41
C GLY A 406 25.20 31.11 1.68
N ALA A 407 26.01 30.49 2.53
CA ALA A 407 25.85 29.07 2.86
C ALA A 407 24.61 28.85 3.74
N HIS A 408 24.43 29.70 4.75
CA HIS A 408 23.27 29.64 5.64
C HIS A 408 21.97 30.04 4.92
N ALA A 409 22.02 31.05 4.05
CA ALA A 409 20.90 31.45 3.20
C ALA A 409 20.46 30.33 2.25
N PHE A 410 21.41 29.61 1.64
CA PHE A 410 21.11 28.46 0.79
C PHE A 410 20.43 27.32 1.57
N TYR A 411 20.97 26.97 2.74
CA TYR A 411 20.38 25.94 3.61
C TYR A 411 18.95 26.28 4.02
N LEU A 412 18.71 27.51 4.52
CA LEU A 412 17.37 27.94 4.92
C LEU A 412 16.42 27.98 3.73
N GLY A 413 16.87 28.44 2.56
CA GLY A 413 16.08 28.42 1.34
C GLY A 413 15.65 27.00 0.96
N ALA A 414 16.57 26.04 1.01
CA ALA A 414 16.27 24.63 0.71
C ALA A 414 15.27 24.02 1.71
N GLU A 415 15.48 24.23 3.01
CA GLU A 415 14.58 23.70 4.05
C GLU A 415 13.20 24.36 4.03
N LEU A 416 13.11 25.68 3.84
CA LEU A 416 11.83 26.39 3.74
C LEU A 416 11.04 25.94 2.52
N MET A 417 11.68 25.75 1.37
CA MET A 417 11.01 25.27 0.17
C MET A 417 10.53 23.80 0.34
N LYS A 418 11.32 22.96 1.03
CA LYS A 418 10.91 21.60 1.40
C LYS A 418 9.71 21.62 2.35
N ALA A 419 9.72 22.51 3.35
CA ALA A 419 8.61 22.70 4.29
C ALA A 419 7.34 23.19 3.58
N GLU A 420 7.47 24.09 2.61
CA GLU A 420 6.34 24.57 1.81
C GLU A 420 5.71 23.47 0.97
N ILE A 421 6.52 22.69 0.24
CA ILE A 421 6.04 21.55 -0.55
C ILE A 421 5.30 20.57 0.37
N ALA A 422 5.90 20.25 1.53
CA ALA A 422 5.29 19.36 2.49
C ALA A 422 3.95 19.90 3.02
N TRP A 423 3.89 21.18 3.38
CA TRP A 423 2.67 21.82 3.84
C TRP A 423 1.57 21.81 2.76
N ARG A 424 1.89 22.22 1.53
CA ARG A 424 0.94 22.26 0.40
C ARG A 424 0.34 20.89 0.07
N LEU A 425 1.16 19.84 0.15
CA LEU A 425 0.73 18.48 -0.17
C LEU A 425 0.19 17.72 1.06
N SER A 426 0.13 18.35 2.24
CA SER A 426 -0.18 17.64 3.50
C SER A 426 0.75 16.43 3.73
N LYS A 427 2.05 16.65 3.51
CA LYS A 427 3.13 15.71 3.81
C LYS A 427 3.79 16.09 5.13
N ARG A 428 4.26 15.08 5.88
CA ARG A 428 5.01 15.29 7.10
C ARG A 428 6.38 15.85 6.78
N TYR A 429 6.66 17.01 7.36
CA TYR A 429 7.97 17.63 7.32
C TYR A 429 8.75 17.31 8.59
N SER A 430 10.02 16.97 8.42
CA SER A 430 11.01 16.97 9.47
C SER A 430 12.24 17.69 8.93
N GLN A 431 12.74 18.67 9.67
CA GLN A 431 13.93 19.42 9.29
C GLN A 431 15.12 18.47 9.15
N ASP A 432 15.99 18.75 8.18
CA ASP A 432 17.17 17.94 7.83
C ASP A 432 16.89 16.53 7.29
N GLU A 433 15.64 16.06 7.34
CA GLU A 433 15.22 14.76 6.80
C GLU A 433 14.60 14.91 5.40
N PRO A 434 14.82 13.96 4.48
CA PRO A 434 14.10 13.91 3.20
C PRO A 434 12.58 13.73 3.40
N LEU A 435 11.79 14.23 2.45
CA LEU A 435 10.35 13.90 2.43
C LEU A 435 10.16 12.41 2.07
N ALA A 436 9.28 11.73 2.78
CA ALA A 436 9.05 10.30 2.62
C ALA A 436 7.99 10.01 1.54
N TRP A 437 8.41 9.76 0.29
CA TRP A 437 7.49 9.52 -0.84
C TRP A 437 6.90 8.10 -0.91
N GLY A 438 7.08 7.29 0.14
CA GLY A 438 6.66 5.89 0.11
C GLY A 438 7.40 5.11 -0.99
N VAL A 439 6.69 4.26 -1.73
CA VAL A 439 7.29 3.47 -2.82
C VAL A 439 7.54 4.28 -4.10
N ALA A 440 6.99 5.49 -4.22
CA ALA A 440 7.18 6.35 -5.41
C ALA A 440 8.63 6.78 -5.62
N ALA A 441 9.44 6.79 -4.56
CA ALA A 441 10.86 7.07 -4.65
C ALA A 441 11.65 5.98 -3.89
N PRO A 442 12.89 5.69 -4.32
CA PRO A 442 13.80 4.89 -3.51
C PRO A 442 13.94 5.50 -2.12
N ALA A 443 13.94 4.65 -1.09
CA ALA A 443 14.26 5.12 0.25
C ALA A 443 15.69 5.71 0.23
N PRO A 444 15.91 6.88 0.87
CA PRO A 444 17.26 7.41 1.00
C PRO A 444 18.15 6.37 1.69
N GLU A 445 19.39 6.19 1.19
CA GLU A 445 20.39 5.35 1.83
C GLU A 445 20.58 5.84 3.28
N THR A 446 19.98 5.12 4.22
CA THR A 446 20.22 5.35 5.63
C THR A 446 21.48 4.60 5.99
N ASP A 447 22.62 5.29 5.98
CA ASP A 447 23.83 4.80 6.64
C ASP A 447 23.55 4.74 8.14
N ARG A 448 22.96 3.62 8.59
CA ARG A 448 22.57 3.38 9.99
C ARG A 448 23.76 3.36 10.96
N LEU A 449 25.00 3.43 10.45
CA LEU A 449 26.22 3.54 11.25
C LEU A 449 26.64 4.99 11.51
N ARG A 450 26.06 5.96 10.79
CA ARG A 450 26.12 7.36 11.17
C ARG A 450 24.91 7.68 12.02
N LEU A 451 25.14 8.02 13.30
CA LEU A 451 24.23 8.94 13.98
C LEU A 451 24.02 10.12 13.02
N ALA A 452 22.77 10.42 12.66
CA ALA A 452 22.44 11.65 11.97
C ALA A 452 23.15 12.77 12.76
N GLU A 453 24.16 13.40 12.14
CA GLU A 453 24.85 14.51 12.80
C GLU A 453 23.76 15.53 13.13
N ALA A 454 23.58 15.83 14.42
CA ALA A 454 22.61 16.83 14.84
C ALA A 454 22.81 18.07 13.97
N GLY A 455 21.74 18.55 13.32
CA GLY A 455 21.74 19.69 12.41
C GLY A 455 22.44 20.88 13.04
N HIS A 456 23.74 20.97 12.83
CA HIS A 456 24.53 22.12 13.17
C HIS A 456 24.25 23.10 12.06
N THR A 457 23.38 24.06 12.34
CA THR A 457 23.41 25.36 11.67
C THR A 457 24.89 25.77 11.66
N LEU A 458 25.51 25.68 10.47
CA LEU A 458 26.95 25.53 10.30
C LEU A 458 27.72 26.55 11.15
N LYS A 459 28.68 26.06 11.95
CA LYS A 459 29.56 26.88 12.79
C LYS A 459 30.08 28.08 11.99
N ALA A 460 29.71 29.28 12.43
CA ALA A 460 30.20 30.53 11.88
C ALA A 460 31.73 30.48 11.70
N LYS A 461 32.19 30.85 10.50
CA LYS A 461 33.62 30.97 10.15
C LYS A 461 34.33 31.77 11.25
N LYS A 462 35.29 31.13 11.94
CA LYS A 462 36.24 31.86 12.79
C LYS A 462 36.94 32.91 11.92
N SER A 463 36.84 34.17 12.32
CA SER A 463 37.60 35.29 11.77
C SER A 463 39.09 34.93 11.79
N LYS A 464 39.74 34.97 10.62
CA LYS A 464 41.21 35.04 10.56
C LYS A 464 41.59 36.49 10.82
N GLU A 465 42.49 36.66 11.79
CA GLU A 465 43.24 37.90 12.09
C GLU A 465 44.00 38.42 10.86
#